data_AF-A0A946YGT4-F1
#
_entry.id   AF-A0A946YGT4-F1
#
_cell.length_a   1.000
_cell.length_b   1.000
_cell.length_c   1.000
_cell.angle_alpha   90.00
_cell.angle_beta   90.00
_cell.angle_gamma   90.00
#
_symmetry.space_group_name_H-M   'P 1'
#
loop_
_entity.id
_entity.type
_entity.pdbx_description
1 polymer ?
#
loop_
_entity_poly.entity_id
_entity_poly.type
_entity_poly.pdbx_seq_one_letter_code
_entity_poly.pdbx_strand_id
1 'polypeptide(L)'
;MADKLTFRRYADDDHSWSNWSENIFNEDTSYKCPTYVHRTPPCQGSCPSGEDIRGWLQIVRGIEKPPANMSWQEYAFRRSTDANPFPAIMGRVCPAPCQDGCNRNEVEDFVGIN
;
A
#
# COMPACT_ATOMS: atom_id res chain seq x y z
N MET A 1 41.97 -10.13 1.21
CA MET A 1 41.09 -10.69 2.26
C MET A 1 39.82 -11.12 1.55
N ALA A 2 39.48 -12.42 1.59
CA ALA A 2 38.39 -12.97 0.81
C ALA A 2 37.03 -12.49 1.36
N ASP A 3 36.25 -11.85 0.50
CA ASP A 3 34.94 -11.30 0.85
C ASP A 3 33.96 -12.45 1.09
N LYS A 4 33.52 -12.65 2.33
CA LYS A 4 32.59 -13.72 2.68
C LYS A 4 31.18 -13.31 2.25
N LEU A 5 30.65 -14.02 1.26
CA LEU A 5 29.31 -13.81 0.70
C LEU A 5 28.16 -14.03 1.71
N THR A 6 28.46 -14.55 2.91
CA THR A 6 27.47 -14.81 3.95
C THR A 6 27.91 -14.23 5.29
N PHE A 7 27.04 -13.41 5.88
CA PHE A 7 27.20 -12.89 7.23
C PHE A 7 26.91 -14.01 8.24
N ARG A 8 27.90 -14.34 9.07
CA ARG A 8 27.78 -15.34 10.13
C ARG A 8 27.31 -14.66 11.42
N ARG A 9 26.06 -14.92 11.84
CA ARG A 9 25.47 -14.29 13.04
C ARG A 9 26.05 -14.82 14.36
N TYR A 10 26.39 -16.10 14.45
CA TYR A 10 26.95 -16.74 15.66
C TYR A 10 28.22 -17.51 15.31
N ALA A 11 29.29 -17.30 16.07
CA ALA A 11 30.50 -18.11 15.99
C ALA A 11 30.27 -19.49 16.65
N ASP A 12 31.08 -20.49 16.29
CA ASP A 12 31.06 -21.76 17.02
C ASP A 12 31.55 -21.47 18.46
N ASP A 13 30.84 -21.99 19.46
CA ASP A 13 31.11 -21.80 20.91
C ASP A 13 30.65 -20.44 21.52
N ASP A 14 29.83 -19.66 20.81
CA ASP A 14 29.20 -18.46 21.39
C ASP A 14 27.95 -18.83 22.22
N HIS A 15 28.15 -19.00 23.52
CA HIS A 15 27.10 -19.29 24.50
C HIS A 15 26.66 -18.06 25.30
N SER A 16 27.13 -16.87 24.93
CA SER A 16 26.82 -15.63 25.63
C SER A 16 25.69 -14.87 24.93
N TRP A 17 24.70 -14.43 25.69
CA TRP A 17 23.68 -13.52 25.16
C TRP A 17 24.18 -12.09 25.33
N SER A 18 24.48 -11.41 24.22
CA SER A 18 24.68 -9.95 24.23
C SER A 18 23.40 -9.23 24.64
N ASN A 19 23.50 -7.93 24.94
CA ASN A 19 22.34 -7.13 25.35
C ASN A 19 21.24 -7.24 24.29
N TRP A 20 20.02 -7.58 24.72
CA TRP A 20 18.88 -7.80 23.82
C TRP A 20 18.58 -6.58 22.94
N SER A 21 18.84 -5.37 23.45
CA SER A 21 18.68 -4.13 22.68
C SER A 21 19.61 -4.08 21.45
N GLU A 22 20.85 -4.52 21.58
CA GLU A 22 21.84 -4.54 20.50
C GLU A 22 21.47 -5.55 19.39
N ASN A 23 20.73 -6.60 19.74
CA ASN A 23 20.27 -7.61 18.80
C ASN A 23 18.99 -7.23 18.03
N ILE A 24 18.25 -6.23 18.51
CA ILE A 24 16.97 -5.79 17.92
C ILE A 24 17.19 -4.59 17.00
N PHE A 25 18.09 -3.68 17.35
CA PHE A 25 18.36 -2.44 16.62
C PHE A 25 19.64 -2.50 15.81
N ASN A 26 19.77 -3.51 14.94
CA ASN A 26 20.82 -3.52 13.92
C ASN A 26 20.32 -2.63 12.77
N GLU A 27 20.64 -1.33 12.83
CA GLU A 27 19.94 -0.23 12.12
C GLU A 27 19.72 -0.46 10.61
N ASP A 28 20.59 -1.24 9.95
CA ASP A 28 20.52 -1.49 8.50
C ASP A 28 20.20 -2.94 8.09
N THR A 29 20.08 -3.90 9.01
CA THR A 29 19.84 -5.31 8.63
C THR A 29 18.78 -6.02 9.49
N SER A 30 17.77 -6.57 8.82
CA SER A 30 16.73 -7.40 9.46
C SER A 30 16.84 -8.83 8.95
N TYR A 31 16.86 -9.80 9.87
CA TYR A 31 16.74 -11.23 9.54
C TYR A 31 15.32 -11.62 9.13
N LYS A 32 14.35 -10.71 9.30
CA LYS A 32 12.98 -10.91 8.82
C LYS A 32 12.95 -10.64 7.32
N CYS A 33 12.55 -11.64 6.55
CA CYS A 33 12.22 -11.44 5.15
C CYS A 33 11.07 -10.41 5.05
N PRO A 34 11.22 -9.31 4.29
CA PRO A 34 10.16 -8.34 4.13
C PRO A 34 8.95 -9.02 3.49
N THR A 35 7.84 -9.05 4.19
CA THR A 35 6.56 -9.54 3.66
C THR A 35 5.71 -8.35 3.25
N TYR A 36 5.05 -8.48 2.11
CA TYR A 36 4.07 -7.49 1.69
C TYR A 36 2.87 -7.58 2.64
N VAL A 37 2.65 -6.51 3.41
CA VAL A 37 1.48 -6.39 4.29
C VAL A 37 0.48 -5.45 3.63
N HIS A 38 -0.69 -6.00 3.28
CA HIS A 38 -1.76 -5.17 2.75
C HIS A 38 -2.30 -4.27 3.86
N ARG A 39 -2.15 -2.95 3.70
CA ARG A 39 -2.68 -1.94 4.62
C ARG A 39 -3.71 -1.07 3.91
N THR A 40 -4.70 -0.62 4.67
CA THR A 40 -5.71 0.33 4.19
C THR A 40 -5.00 1.58 3.67
N PRO A 41 -5.23 1.99 2.41
CA PRO A 41 -4.70 3.25 1.91
C PRO A 41 -5.29 4.41 2.72
N PRO A 42 -4.52 5.48 2.97
CA PRO A 42 -5.06 6.63 3.68
C PRO A 42 -6.18 7.32 2.88
N CYS A 43 -6.13 7.31 1.54
CA CYS A 43 -7.25 7.83 0.74
C CYS A 43 -8.56 7.06 0.95
N GLN A 44 -8.52 5.74 1.13
CA GLN A 44 -9.69 4.94 1.48
C GLN A 44 -10.10 5.13 2.94
N GLY A 45 -9.11 5.23 3.85
CA GLY A 45 -9.36 5.49 5.27
C GLY A 45 -10.00 6.86 5.54
N SER A 46 -9.69 7.86 4.71
CA SER A 46 -10.28 9.20 4.78
C SER A 46 -11.61 9.32 4.04
N CYS A 47 -11.96 8.37 3.17
CA CYS A 47 -13.23 8.38 2.44
C CYS A 47 -14.38 7.93 3.36
N PRO A 48 -15.39 8.78 3.65
CA PRO A 48 -16.51 8.38 4.51
C PRO A 48 -17.35 7.24 3.91
N SER A 49 -17.38 7.15 2.57
CA SER A 49 -18.07 6.07 1.85
C SER A 49 -17.27 4.76 1.85
N GLY A 50 -15.98 4.78 2.22
CA GLY A 50 -15.13 3.59 2.25
C GLY A 50 -14.78 3.02 0.88
N GLU A 51 -14.80 3.84 -0.17
CA GLU A 51 -14.51 3.41 -1.55
C GLU A 51 -13.13 2.78 -1.71
N ASP A 52 -13.04 1.70 -2.50
CA ASP A 52 -11.76 1.08 -2.87
C ASP A 52 -11.04 1.89 -3.96
N ILE A 53 -10.56 3.08 -3.57
CA ILE A 53 -9.90 4.04 -4.46
C ILE A 53 -8.67 3.43 -5.12
N ARG A 54 -7.86 2.69 -4.34
CA ARG A 54 -6.66 2.05 -4.88
C ARG A 54 -7.02 0.96 -5.89
N GLY A 55 -8.03 0.14 -5.62
CA GLY A 55 -8.43 -0.94 -6.51
C GLY A 55 -8.98 -0.45 -7.84
N TRP A 56 -9.94 0.48 -7.85
CA TRP A 56 -10.46 0.97 -9.12
C TRP A 56 -9.41 1.76 -9.92
N LEU A 57 -8.50 2.51 -9.25
CA LEU A 57 -7.36 3.15 -9.94
C LEU A 57 -6.39 2.13 -10.54
N GLN A 58 -6.15 0.98 -9.89
CA GLN A 58 -5.32 -0.09 -10.44
C GLN A 58 -5.92 -0.68 -11.72
N ILE A 59 -7.24 -0.81 -11.79
CA ILE A 59 -7.96 -1.24 -13.00
C ILE A 59 -7.77 -0.22 -14.13
N VAL A 60 -7.96 1.08 -13.84
CA VAL A 60 -7.78 2.17 -14.83
C VAL A 60 -6.34 2.22 -15.34
N ARG A 61 -5.35 1.96 -14.48
CA ARG A 61 -3.93 1.86 -14.86
C ARG A 61 -3.56 0.55 -15.54
N GLY A 62 -4.49 -0.40 -15.65
CA GLY A 62 -4.27 -1.70 -16.27
C GLY A 62 -3.35 -2.63 -15.47
N ILE A 63 -3.14 -2.36 -14.19
CA ILE A 63 -2.40 -3.22 -13.25
C ILE A 63 -3.28 -4.42 -12.91
N GLU A 64 -4.52 -4.15 -12.51
CA GLU A 64 -5.53 -5.18 -12.30
C GLU A 64 -6.29 -5.41 -13.61
N LYS A 65 -6.41 -6.67 -14.03
CA LYS A 65 -7.09 -7.03 -15.29
C LYS A 65 -8.55 -7.43 -15.02
N PRO A 66 -9.50 -6.97 -15.84
CA PRO A 66 -10.89 -7.39 -15.71
C PRO A 66 -11.04 -8.90 -16.01
N PRO A 67 -12.10 -9.55 -15.49
CA PRO A 67 -12.43 -10.92 -15.84
C PRO A 67 -12.77 -11.06 -17.34
N ALA A 68 -12.69 -12.30 -17.86
CA ALA A 68 -13.04 -12.59 -19.24
C ALA A 68 -14.49 -12.12 -19.54
N ASN A 69 -14.67 -11.49 -20.71
CA ASN A 69 -15.94 -10.91 -21.16
C ASN A 69 -16.40 -9.62 -20.45
N MET A 70 -15.53 -8.93 -19.70
CA MET A 70 -15.84 -7.62 -19.13
C MET A 70 -14.82 -6.58 -19.58
N SER A 71 -15.30 -5.39 -19.98
CA SER A 71 -14.42 -4.26 -20.26
C SER A 71 -13.78 -3.74 -18.96
N TRP A 72 -12.58 -3.17 -19.05
CA TRP A 72 -11.94 -2.59 -17.86
C TRP A 72 -12.74 -1.41 -17.30
N GLN A 73 -13.44 -0.68 -18.17
CA GLN A 73 -14.31 0.44 -17.77
C GLN A 73 -15.47 -0.03 -16.89
N GLU A 74 -16.16 -1.09 -17.32
CA GLU A 74 -17.25 -1.68 -16.56
C GLU A 74 -16.75 -2.25 -15.23
N TYR A 75 -15.58 -2.91 -15.25
CA TYR A 75 -14.99 -3.48 -14.04
C TYR A 75 -14.62 -2.41 -13.01
N ALA A 76 -13.98 -1.32 -13.45
CA ALA A 76 -13.66 -0.17 -12.59
C ALA A 76 -14.93 0.52 -12.06
N PHE A 77 -15.95 0.68 -12.91
CA PHE A 77 -17.23 1.25 -12.50
C PHE A 77 -17.89 0.41 -11.41
N ARG A 78 -17.97 -0.92 -11.60
CA ARG A 78 -18.53 -1.85 -10.61
C ARG A 78 -17.79 -1.72 -9.27
N ARG A 79 -16.45 -1.74 -9.29
CA ARG A 79 -15.62 -1.58 -8.08
C ARG A 79 -15.88 -0.25 -7.36
N SER A 80 -16.00 0.85 -8.10
CA SER A 80 -16.34 2.16 -7.52
C SER A 80 -17.74 2.16 -6.91
N THR A 81 -18.71 1.52 -7.59
CA THR A 81 -20.10 1.47 -7.14
C THR A 81 -20.41 0.49 -6.01
N ASP A 82 -19.48 -0.42 -5.67
CA ASP A 82 -19.65 -1.37 -4.58
C ASP A 82 -19.88 -0.67 -3.23
N ALA A 83 -19.23 0.49 -3.03
CA ALA A 83 -19.36 1.30 -1.83
C ALA A 83 -20.24 2.55 -2.03
N ASN A 84 -20.26 3.11 -3.25
CA ASN A 84 -20.95 4.35 -3.54
C ASN A 84 -21.96 4.18 -4.70
N PRO A 85 -23.28 4.19 -4.44
CA PRO A 85 -24.28 4.00 -5.49
C PRO A 85 -24.39 5.19 -6.47
N PHE A 86 -23.80 6.35 -6.16
CA PHE A 86 -23.91 7.57 -6.96
C PHE A 86 -22.53 8.21 -7.25
N PRO A 87 -21.60 7.49 -7.91
CA PRO A 87 -20.23 7.96 -8.10
C PRO A 87 -20.18 9.25 -8.94
N ALA A 88 -21.07 9.40 -9.93
CA ALA A 88 -21.12 10.58 -10.80
C ALA A 88 -21.56 11.87 -10.08
N ILE A 89 -22.43 11.76 -9.07
CA ILE A 89 -22.84 12.91 -8.26
C ILE A 89 -21.76 13.20 -7.23
N MET A 90 -21.25 12.16 -6.56
CA MET A 90 -20.23 12.32 -5.53
C MET A 90 -18.93 12.89 -6.08
N GLY A 91 -18.46 12.51 -7.27
CA GLY A 91 -17.29 13.15 -7.88
C GLY A 91 -17.44 14.68 -8.08
N ARG A 92 -18.66 15.17 -8.27
CA ARG A 92 -18.91 16.61 -8.50
C ARG A 92 -19.09 17.42 -7.22
N VAL A 93 -19.68 16.83 -6.18
CA VAL A 93 -20.08 17.56 -4.96
C VAL A 93 -19.30 17.17 -3.72
N CYS A 94 -18.51 16.10 -3.78
CA CYS A 94 -17.74 15.62 -2.64
C CYS A 94 -16.69 16.68 -2.24
N PRO A 95 -16.56 16.97 -0.93
CA PRO A 95 -15.49 17.83 -0.42
C PRO A 95 -14.10 17.17 -0.49
N ALA A 96 -14.02 15.94 -1.01
CA ALA A 96 -12.80 15.19 -1.31
C ALA A 96 -11.79 15.01 -0.15
N PRO A 97 -12.22 14.57 1.07
CA PRO A 97 -11.27 14.29 2.17
C PRO A 97 -10.27 13.16 1.84
N CYS A 98 -10.58 12.34 0.84
CA CYS A 98 -9.66 11.33 0.31
C CYS A 98 -8.44 11.93 -0.41
N GLN A 99 -8.53 13.17 -0.90
CA GLN A 99 -7.43 13.93 -1.50
C GLN A 99 -6.55 14.54 -0.40
N ASP A 100 -7.15 15.08 0.66
CA ASP A 100 -6.42 15.60 1.83
C ASP A 100 -5.58 14.52 2.53
N GLY A 101 -6.09 13.28 2.58
CA GLY A 101 -5.37 12.13 3.13
C GLY A 101 -4.40 11.45 2.16
N CYS A 102 -4.12 12.01 0.98
CA CYS A 102 -3.28 11.34 -0.01
C CYS A 102 -1.79 11.36 0.39
N ASN A 103 -1.11 10.21 0.35
CA ASN A 103 0.34 10.14 0.58
C ASN A 103 1.17 11.02 -0.37
N ARG A 104 0.63 11.38 -1.55
CA ARG A 104 1.35 12.24 -2.49
C ARG A 104 1.46 13.69 -2.01
N ASN A 105 0.67 14.11 -1.04
CA ASN A 105 0.76 15.43 -0.42
C ASN A 105 2.14 15.68 0.22
N GLU A 106 2.84 14.62 0.60
CA GLU A 106 4.20 14.69 1.17
C GLU A 106 5.32 14.76 0.12
N VAL A 107 4.99 14.57 -1.17
CA VAL A 107 5.97 14.53 -2.27
C VAL A 107 5.71 15.64 -3.28
N GLU A 108 4.47 15.76 -3.71
CA GLU A 108 4.00 16.72 -4.69
C GLU A 108 2.58 17.17 -4.33
N ASP A 109 1.57 16.86 -5.15
CA ASP A 109 0.18 17.16 -4.90
C ASP A 109 -0.69 15.89 -4.88
N PHE A 110 -1.92 16.01 -4.42
CA PHE A 110 -2.86 14.89 -4.35
C PHE A 110 -3.21 14.32 -5.74
N VAL A 111 -3.71 13.09 -5.74
CA VAL A 111 -4.36 12.53 -6.94
C VAL A 111 -5.77 13.10 -7.02
N GLY A 112 -6.14 13.70 -8.16
CA GLY A 112 -7.52 14.08 -8.46
C GLY A 112 -8.42 12.85 -8.52
N ILE A 113 -9.06 12.53 -7.39
CA ILE A 113 -9.91 11.34 -7.21
C ILE A 113 -11.37 11.60 -7.63
N ASN A 114 -11.82 12.86 -7.60
CA ASN A 114 -13.21 13.25 -7.79
C ASN A 114 -13.58 13.49 -9.26
#